data_AF-W2JQZ7-F1
#
_entry.id   AF-W2JQZ7-F1
#
_cell.length_a   1.000
_cell.length_b   1.000
_cell.length_c   1.000
_cell.angle_alpha   90.00
_cell.angle_beta   90.00
_cell.angle_gamma   90.00
#
_symmetry.space_group_name_H-M   'P 1'
#
loop_
_entity.id
_entity.type
_entity.pdbx_description
1 polymer ?
#
loop_
_entity_poly.entity_id
_entity_poly.type
_entity_poly.pdbx_seq_one_letter_code
_entity_poly.pdbx_strand_id
1 'polypeptide(L)'
;MRVGNIVLLATAILAAIDVTSGTSASTLTLTSERANAVSAFTNGSNDKRLLRTGATVSEGDEERAVAVAVLEKLKNARVQQMLREGFEVDDAFLALKLEVAKGNIFGGWKFKTWMKFANKLDRQNAGEAMVRSLATKYGDVGLAKMLRHINYGKTAGISKKLQRDQFDFWFKEGMGPRYVLRTLFKAEEEKEIGKLGRKILGEYRDYLNKNHPDWSKTIY
;
A
#
# COMPACT_ATOMS: atom_id res chain seq x y z
N MET A 1 -8.03 41.71 8.97
CA MET A 1 -6.64 41.25 8.97
C MET A 1 -6.46 40.22 10.07
N ARG A 2 -6.20 38.96 9.72
CA ARG A 2 -5.78 37.92 10.66
C ARG A 2 -4.62 37.18 10.01
N VAL A 3 -3.43 37.42 10.54
CA VAL A 3 -2.18 36.77 10.13
C VAL A 3 -2.19 35.38 10.74
N GLY A 4 -2.19 34.34 9.90
CA GLY A 4 -2.06 32.96 10.33
C GLY A 4 -0.58 32.61 10.45
N ASN A 5 -0.11 32.42 11.69
CA ASN A 5 1.24 31.97 12.00
C ASN A 5 1.45 30.53 11.49
N ILE A 6 2.41 30.33 10.59
CA ILE A 6 2.91 29.01 10.21
C ILE A 6 4.00 28.62 11.22
N VAL A 7 3.73 27.63 12.06
CA VAL A 7 4.70 27.04 12.97
C VAL A 7 5.63 26.13 12.17
N LEU A 8 6.89 26.54 12.03
CA LEU A 8 7.99 25.75 11.48
C LEU A 8 8.52 24.82 12.59
N LEU A 9 8.25 23.52 12.48
CA LEU A 9 8.88 22.50 13.32
C LEU A 9 10.07 21.90 12.57
N ALA A 10 11.25 22.40 12.88
CA ALA A 10 12.52 21.81 12.48
C ALA A 10 12.91 20.74 13.52
N THR A 11 13.02 19.48 13.11
CA THR A 11 13.56 18.41 13.96
C THR A 11 14.97 18.07 13.50
N ALA A 12 15.94 18.42 14.33
CA ALA A 12 17.34 18.01 14.23
C ALA A 12 17.48 16.52 14.57
N ILE A 13 18.23 15.78 13.75
CA ILE A 13 18.61 14.39 14.04
C ILE A 13 19.90 14.44 14.85
N LEU A 14 19.82 14.04 16.12
CA LEU A 14 20.96 13.84 17.00
C LEU A 14 21.54 12.43 16.72
N ALA A 15 22.80 12.38 16.31
CA ALA A 15 23.57 11.15 16.27
C ALA A 15 24.04 10.81 17.68
N ALA A 16 23.82 9.56 18.11
CA ALA A 16 24.50 8.97 19.25
C ALA A 16 25.03 7.59 18.84
N ILE A 17 26.35 7.47 18.91
CA ILE A 17 27.15 6.26 18.77
C ILE A 17 27.46 5.68 20.15
N ASP A 18 27.75 4.38 20.13
CA ASP A 18 28.25 3.47 21.18
C ASP A 18 27.28 2.91 22.23
N VAL A 19 27.13 1.57 22.22
CA VAL A 19 27.69 0.66 23.24
C VAL A 19 27.43 -0.81 22.87
N THR A 20 28.53 -1.50 22.53
CA THR A 20 28.98 -2.88 22.83
C THR A 20 28.05 -3.91 23.54
N SER A 21 28.00 -5.09 22.90
CA SER A 21 27.90 -6.49 23.39
C SER A 21 26.59 -7.09 23.93
N GLY A 22 26.28 -8.30 23.43
CA GLY A 22 25.32 -9.21 24.07
C GLY A 22 24.84 -10.39 23.21
N THR A 23 25.71 -11.39 23.03
CA THR A 23 25.50 -12.78 22.57
C THR A 23 24.09 -13.38 22.69
N SER A 24 23.62 -14.03 21.61
CA SER A 24 23.21 -15.45 21.63
C SER A 24 23.06 -16.02 20.21
N ALA A 25 23.82 -17.08 19.98
CA ALA A 25 23.82 -17.90 18.79
C ALA A 25 22.64 -18.88 18.78
N SER A 26 22.22 -19.30 17.58
CA SER A 26 21.83 -20.69 17.28
C SER A 26 21.66 -20.84 15.77
N THR A 27 22.66 -21.41 15.12
CA THR A 27 22.64 -21.83 13.72
C THR A 27 22.40 -23.35 13.72
N LEU A 28 21.29 -23.81 13.15
CA LEU A 28 21.05 -25.24 12.95
C LEU A 28 21.31 -25.61 11.49
N THR A 29 22.49 -26.18 11.28
CA THR A 29 22.88 -26.97 10.11
C THR A 29 22.14 -28.31 10.12
N LEU A 30 21.43 -28.65 9.04
CA LEU A 30 20.82 -29.96 8.83
C LEU A 30 21.76 -30.81 7.97
N THR A 31 22.47 -31.75 8.60
CA THR A 31 23.16 -32.85 7.91
C THR A 31 22.20 -34.01 7.71
N SER A 32 22.08 -34.42 6.45
CA SER A 32 21.37 -35.60 5.99
C SER A 32 22.19 -36.85 6.30
N GLU A 33 21.63 -37.81 7.05
CA GLU A 33 22.20 -39.15 7.13
C GLU A 33 21.11 -40.22 6.97
N ARG A 34 21.38 -41.11 6.02
CA ARG A 34 20.61 -42.26 5.60
C ARG A 34 20.86 -43.41 6.59
N ALA A 35 19.82 -44.10 7.04
CA ALA A 35 19.96 -45.46 7.55
C ALA A 35 18.76 -46.31 7.16
N ASN A 36 19.05 -47.36 6.38
CA ASN A 36 18.14 -48.45 6.03
C ASN A 36 18.36 -49.57 7.06
N ALA A 37 17.30 -50.12 7.65
CA ALA A 37 17.32 -51.47 8.22
C ALA A 37 15.92 -52.09 8.21
N VAL A 38 15.84 -53.27 7.60
CA VAL A 38 14.69 -54.18 7.56
C VAL A 38 14.85 -55.21 8.67
N SER A 39 13.79 -55.50 9.43
CA SER A 39 13.52 -56.85 9.95
C SER A 39 12.06 -56.97 10.43
N ALA A 40 11.57 -58.21 10.40
CA ALA A 40 10.18 -58.60 10.26
C ALA A 40 9.51 -59.09 11.56
N PHE A 41 8.22 -59.47 11.42
CA PHE A 41 7.36 -60.32 12.29
C PHE A 41 6.69 -59.59 13.48
N THR A 42 5.40 -59.75 13.84
CA THR A 42 4.40 -60.82 13.71
C THR A 42 2.94 -60.30 13.61
N ASN A 43 2.10 -61.19 13.10
CA ASN A 43 0.64 -61.17 12.93
C ASN A 43 -0.18 -60.98 14.23
N GLY A 44 -1.35 -60.32 14.13
CA GLY A 44 -2.33 -60.18 15.22
C GLY A 44 -3.63 -59.53 14.72
N SER A 45 -4.61 -60.37 14.39
CA SER A 45 -5.91 -60.04 13.79
C SER A 45 -6.76 -59.08 14.63
N ASN A 46 -7.41 -58.11 13.98
CA ASN A 46 -8.82 -57.79 14.22
C ASN A 46 -9.39 -56.97 13.06
N ASP A 47 -10.42 -57.54 12.45
CA ASP A 47 -11.14 -57.04 11.29
C ASP A 47 -11.80 -55.67 11.53
N LYS A 48 -11.44 -54.70 10.69
CA LYS A 48 -12.38 -53.74 10.10
C LYS A 48 -12.01 -53.51 8.64
N ARG A 49 -12.42 -54.47 7.80
CA ARG A 49 -12.61 -54.24 6.37
C ARG A 49 -13.69 -53.17 6.19
N LEU A 50 -13.31 -51.94 5.89
CA LEU A 50 -14.18 -50.97 5.24
C LEU A 50 -13.45 -50.40 4.02
N LEU A 51 -13.87 -50.92 2.87
CA LEU A 51 -13.84 -50.38 1.51
C LEU A 51 -12.74 -49.34 1.20
N ARG A 52 -11.75 -49.83 0.45
CA ARG A 52 -10.90 -49.05 -0.44
C ARG A 52 -11.77 -48.27 -1.44
N THR A 53 -12.11 -47.03 -1.13
CA THR A 53 -12.47 -46.07 -2.16
C THR A 53 -11.16 -45.49 -2.67
N GLY A 54 -10.75 -45.95 -3.85
CA GLY A 54 -9.84 -45.18 -4.68
C GLY A 54 -10.58 -43.93 -5.13
N ALA A 55 -10.67 -42.93 -4.25
CA ALA A 55 -10.77 -41.57 -4.70
C ALA A 55 -9.35 -41.20 -5.11
N THR A 56 -9.14 -40.99 -6.40
CA THR A 56 -8.08 -40.13 -6.88
C THR A 56 -8.17 -38.84 -6.08
N VAL A 57 -7.37 -38.70 -5.02
CA VAL A 57 -7.21 -37.43 -4.34
C VAL A 57 -6.56 -36.55 -5.38
N SER A 58 -7.39 -35.69 -5.96
CA SER A 58 -6.95 -34.54 -6.74
C SER A 58 -6.26 -33.60 -5.77
N GLU A 59 -5.03 -33.95 -5.39
CA GLU A 59 -4.12 -33.09 -4.65
C GLU A 59 -3.84 -31.86 -5.52
N GLY A 60 -4.32 -30.69 -5.10
CA GLY A 60 -3.84 -29.44 -5.68
C GLY A 60 -4.65 -28.20 -5.36
N ASP A 61 -5.97 -28.28 -5.43
CA ASP A 61 -6.78 -27.06 -5.62
C ASP A 61 -7.72 -26.71 -4.44
N GLU A 62 -8.25 -27.71 -3.74
CA GLU A 62 -9.24 -27.46 -2.67
C GLU A 62 -8.63 -26.86 -1.40
N GLU A 63 -7.45 -27.33 -0.97
CA GLU A 63 -6.78 -26.80 0.23
C GLU A 63 -6.32 -25.35 0.04
N ARG A 64 -5.88 -24.99 -1.17
CA ARG A 64 -5.52 -23.61 -1.51
C ARG A 64 -6.75 -22.69 -1.51
N ALA A 65 -7.89 -23.18 -1.98
CA ALA A 65 -9.14 -22.41 -1.97
C ALA A 65 -9.62 -22.09 -0.55
N VAL A 66 -9.53 -23.06 0.37
CA VAL A 66 -9.87 -22.87 1.79
C VAL A 66 -8.92 -21.85 2.45
N ALA A 67 -7.60 -21.99 2.25
CA ALA A 67 -6.62 -21.06 2.81
C ALA A 67 -6.81 -19.62 2.31
N VAL A 68 -7.10 -19.43 1.01
CA VAL A 68 -7.39 -18.12 0.42
C VAL A 68 -8.67 -17.51 1.00
N ALA A 69 -9.72 -18.31 1.17
CA ALA A 69 -10.98 -17.85 1.77
C ALA A 69 -10.80 -17.41 3.23
N VAL A 70 -10.01 -18.14 4.02
CA VAL A 70 -9.66 -17.77 5.40
C VAL A 70 -8.89 -16.45 5.43
N LEU A 71 -7.91 -16.26 4.54
CA LEU A 71 -7.13 -15.02 4.47
C LEU A 71 -8.01 -13.80 4.12
N GLU A 72 -8.93 -13.93 3.16
CA GLU A 72 -9.85 -12.85 2.81
C GLU A 72 -10.81 -12.51 3.97
N LYS A 73 -11.29 -13.53 4.71
CA LYS A 73 -12.08 -13.31 5.93
C LYS A 73 -11.29 -12.53 6.98
N LEU A 74 -10.03 -12.88 7.22
CA LEU A 74 -9.17 -12.18 8.17
C LEU A 74 -8.92 -10.71 7.77
N LYS A 75 -8.65 -10.43 6.48
CA LYS A 75 -8.52 -9.06 5.99
C LYS A 75 -9.79 -8.25 6.20
N ASN A 76 -10.95 -8.86 5.97
CA ASN A 76 -12.25 -8.22 6.18
C ASN A 76 -12.53 -7.97 7.65
N ALA A 77 -12.24 -8.94 8.51
CA ALA A 77 -12.36 -8.80 9.96
C ALA A 77 -11.50 -7.65 10.47
N ARG A 78 -10.27 -7.50 9.95
CA ARG A 78 -9.40 -6.38 10.29
C ARG A 78 -9.99 -5.02 9.91
N VAL A 79 -10.59 -4.89 8.73
CA VAL A 79 -11.30 -3.66 8.34
C VAL A 79 -12.44 -3.35 9.31
N GLN A 80 -13.27 -4.35 9.63
CA GLN A 80 -14.40 -4.17 10.55
C GLN A 80 -13.95 -3.81 11.96
N GLN A 81 -12.83 -4.37 12.41
CA GLN A 81 -12.23 -4.04 13.70
C GLN A 81 -11.80 -2.57 13.74
N MET A 82 -11.02 -2.10 12.76
CA MET A 82 -10.57 -0.69 12.72
C MET A 82 -11.75 0.29 12.67
N LEU A 83 -12.85 -0.07 11.99
CA LEU A 83 -14.07 0.74 11.97
C LEU A 83 -14.72 0.83 13.37
N ARG A 84 -14.78 -0.28 14.11
CA ARG A 84 -15.31 -0.30 15.48
C ARG A 84 -14.41 0.42 16.47
N GLU A 85 -13.10 0.37 16.27
CA GLU A 85 -12.10 1.08 17.06
C GLU A 85 -12.10 2.59 16.76
N GLY A 86 -12.86 3.05 15.76
CA GLY A 86 -12.99 4.47 15.43
C GLY A 86 -11.74 5.06 14.78
N PHE A 87 -10.95 4.24 14.08
CA PHE A 87 -9.73 4.71 13.43
C PHE A 87 -10.04 5.74 12.34
N GLU A 88 -9.12 6.69 12.15
CA GLU A 88 -9.07 7.50 10.94
C GLU A 88 -8.21 6.83 9.85
N VAL A 89 -8.16 7.44 8.67
CA VAL A 89 -7.40 6.90 7.53
C VAL A 89 -5.90 6.79 7.84
N ASP A 90 -5.35 7.77 8.56
CA ASP A 90 -3.94 7.77 8.98
C ASP A 90 -3.67 6.75 10.09
N ASP A 91 -4.56 6.62 11.08
CA ASP A 91 -4.43 5.61 12.13
C ASP A 91 -4.39 4.19 11.53
N ALA A 92 -5.27 3.92 10.57
CA ALA A 92 -5.29 2.64 9.87
C ALA A 92 -4.02 2.43 9.02
N PHE A 93 -3.45 3.50 8.46
CA PHE A 93 -2.19 3.44 7.72
C PHE A 93 -1.03 3.01 8.63
N LEU A 94 -0.95 3.63 9.82
CA LEU A 94 0.04 3.34 10.86
C LEU A 94 -0.15 1.94 11.47
N ALA A 95 -1.39 1.56 11.77
CA ALA A 95 -1.71 0.26 12.34
C ALA A 95 -1.35 -0.90 11.40
N LEU A 96 -1.33 -0.66 10.08
CA LEU A 96 -0.90 -1.63 9.08
C LEU A 96 0.62 -1.57 8.81
N LYS A 97 1.34 -0.64 9.45
CA LYS A 97 2.78 -0.42 9.33
C LYS A 97 3.18 -0.07 7.89
N LEU A 98 2.37 0.75 7.22
CA LEU A 98 2.60 1.15 5.83
C LEU A 98 3.61 2.30 5.72
N GLU A 99 3.80 3.07 6.79
CA GLU A 99 4.78 4.14 6.92
C GLU A 99 6.22 3.61 6.93
N VAL A 100 6.50 2.56 7.71
CA VAL A 100 7.84 1.94 7.79
C VAL A 100 8.12 0.93 6.66
N ALA A 101 7.12 0.61 5.84
CA ALA A 101 7.28 -0.34 4.76
C ALA A 101 8.27 0.19 3.70
N LYS A 102 9.33 -0.59 3.46
CA LYS A 102 10.36 -0.34 2.44
C LYS A 102 9.87 -0.85 1.08
N GLY A 103 10.20 -0.12 0.01
CA GLY A 103 9.83 -0.50 -1.36
C GLY A 103 8.39 -0.15 -1.74
N ASN A 104 7.87 -0.83 -2.77
CA ASN A 104 6.54 -0.56 -3.34
C ASN A 104 5.43 -1.20 -2.50
N ILE A 105 4.68 -0.36 -1.76
CA ILE A 105 3.57 -0.82 -0.91
C ILE A 105 2.26 -1.08 -1.68
N PHE A 106 2.10 -0.51 -2.88
CA PHE A 106 0.83 -0.42 -3.60
C PHE A 106 0.29 -1.77 -4.11
N GLY A 107 1.18 -2.76 -4.25
CA GLY A 107 0.80 -4.14 -4.58
C GLY A 107 0.43 -5.01 -3.37
N GLY A 108 0.80 -4.57 -2.16
CA GLY A 108 0.70 -5.35 -0.94
C GLY A 108 -0.74 -5.50 -0.44
N TRP A 109 -1.03 -6.64 0.17
CA TRP A 109 -2.36 -6.90 0.75
C TRP A 109 -2.74 -5.89 1.83
N LYS A 110 -1.78 -5.45 2.64
CA LYS A 110 -1.97 -4.42 3.68
C LYS A 110 -2.47 -3.10 3.08
N PHE A 111 -1.86 -2.65 1.99
CA PHE A 111 -2.27 -1.44 1.28
C PHE A 111 -3.69 -1.56 0.75
N LYS A 112 -4.04 -2.71 0.17
CA LYS A 112 -5.43 -2.98 -0.30
C LYS A 112 -6.43 -3.00 0.86
N THR A 113 -6.06 -3.56 2.02
CA THR A 113 -6.87 -3.53 3.23
C THR A 113 -7.09 -2.10 3.73
N TRP A 114 -6.04 -1.27 3.74
CA TRP A 114 -6.12 0.15 4.08
C TRP A 114 -7.05 0.93 3.14
N MET A 115 -6.90 0.77 1.82
CA MET A 115 -7.80 1.41 0.86
C MET A 115 -9.25 0.98 1.07
N LYS A 116 -9.47 -0.32 1.33
CA LYS A 116 -10.83 -0.85 1.59
C LYS A 116 -11.42 -0.23 2.86
N PHE A 117 -10.60 -0.05 3.90
CA PHE A 117 -10.99 0.63 5.12
C PHE A 117 -11.39 2.08 4.84
N ALA A 118 -10.55 2.88 4.17
CA ALA A 118 -10.87 4.28 3.86
C ALA A 118 -12.20 4.42 3.10
N ASN A 119 -12.43 3.56 2.09
CA ASN A 119 -13.69 3.56 1.33
C ASN A 119 -14.92 3.14 2.15
N LYS A 120 -14.73 2.34 3.21
CA LYS A 120 -15.79 1.93 4.13
C LYS A 120 -16.08 2.99 5.19
N LEU A 121 -15.05 3.73 5.61
CA LEU A 121 -15.15 4.80 6.60
C LEU A 121 -15.92 5.98 6.01
N ASP A 122 -15.47 6.51 4.87
CA ASP A 122 -16.15 7.57 4.14
C ASP A 122 -15.84 7.46 2.65
N ARG A 123 -16.79 6.90 1.90
CA ARG A 123 -16.60 6.70 0.46
C ARG A 123 -16.43 8.01 -0.32
N GLN A 124 -17.03 9.11 0.13
CA GLN A 124 -16.98 10.38 -0.58
C GLN A 124 -15.62 11.05 -0.41
N ASN A 125 -15.05 10.98 0.80
CA ASN A 125 -13.78 11.64 1.13
C ASN A 125 -12.57 10.69 1.12
N ALA A 126 -12.77 9.38 0.92
CA ALA A 126 -11.70 8.38 0.95
C ALA A 126 -10.53 8.70 0.01
N GLY A 127 -10.81 9.13 -1.22
CA GLY A 127 -9.76 9.43 -2.21
C GLY A 127 -8.82 10.51 -1.72
N GLU A 128 -9.38 11.61 -1.24
CA GLU A 128 -8.64 12.75 -0.72
C GLU A 128 -7.86 12.40 0.55
N ALA A 129 -8.51 11.72 1.51
CA ALA A 129 -7.86 11.29 2.73
C ALA A 129 -6.67 10.34 2.45
N MET A 130 -6.83 9.40 1.53
CA MET A 130 -5.74 8.52 1.11
C MET A 130 -4.59 9.29 0.44
N VAL A 131 -4.90 10.27 -0.41
CA VAL A 131 -3.88 11.11 -1.05
C VAL A 131 -3.11 11.93 -0.03
N ARG A 132 -3.78 12.59 0.93
CA ARG A 132 -3.14 13.36 2.00
C ARG A 132 -2.21 12.49 2.85
N SER A 133 -2.69 11.30 3.24
CA SER A 133 -1.90 10.31 3.97
C SER A 133 -0.63 9.92 3.21
N LEU A 134 -0.76 9.60 1.91
CA LEU A 134 0.38 9.23 1.07
C LEU A 134 1.32 10.40 0.78
N ALA A 135 0.79 11.61 0.61
CA ALA A 135 1.58 12.82 0.39
C ALA A 135 2.39 13.18 1.64
N THR A 136 1.89 12.88 2.85
CA THR A 136 2.67 13.02 4.10
C THR A 136 3.92 12.15 4.08
N LYS A 137 3.85 10.94 3.51
CA LYS A 137 5.00 10.02 3.41
C LYS A 137 5.93 10.36 2.24
N TYR A 138 5.38 10.66 1.06
CA TYR A 138 6.15 10.74 -0.18
C TYR A 138 6.35 12.16 -0.72
N GLY A 139 5.69 13.16 -0.15
CA GLY A 139 5.49 14.49 -0.72
C GLY A 139 4.57 14.48 -1.94
N ASP A 140 3.94 15.61 -2.28
CA ASP A 140 3.01 15.70 -3.42
C ASP A 140 3.65 15.27 -4.75
N VAL A 141 4.83 15.82 -5.04
CA VAL A 141 5.56 15.52 -6.28
C VAL A 141 6.12 14.10 -6.27
N GLY A 142 6.62 13.63 -5.13
CA GLY A 142 7.15 12.28 -5.00
C GLY A 142 6.04 11.24 -5.19
N LEU A 143 4.87 11.47 -4.59
CA LEU A 143 3.68 10.65 -4.80
C LEU A 143 3.24 10.64 -6.27
N ALA A 144 3.14 11.80 -6.91
CA ALA A 144 2.72 11.88 -8.32
C ALA A 144 3.68 11.13 -9.24
N LYS A 145 4.99 11.29 -9.04
CA LYS A 145 6.01 10.54 -9.79
C LYS A 145 5.90 9.05 -9.56
N MET A 146 5.68 8.63 -8.31
CA MET A 146 5.56 7.23 -7.94
C MET A 146 4.32 6.59 -8.57
N LEU A 147 3.15 7.19 -8.40
CA LEU A 147 1.88 6.72 -8.98
C LEU A 147 1.97 6.65 -10.51
N ARG A 148 2.58 7.65 -11.15
CA ARG A 148 2.83 7.62 -12.59
C ARG A 148 3.78 6.49 -12.99
N HIS A 149 4.82 6.23 -12.21
CA HIS A 149 5.76 5.15 -12.46
C HIS A 149 5.10 3.79 -12.29
N ILE A 150 4.18 3.57 -11.35
CA ILE A 150 3.51 2.28 -11.17
C ILE A 150 2.18 2.18 -11.94
N ASN A 151 2.01 2.96 -13.01
CA ASN A 151 0.76 3.00 -13.78
C ASN A 151 0.57 1.82 -14.76
N TYR A 152 1.43 0.81 -14.67
CA TYR A 152 1.48 -0.36 -15.53
C TYR A 152 1.41 -1.67 -14.74
N GLY A 153 1.05 -2.76 -15.42
CA GLY A 153 0.95 -4.08 -14.83
C GLY A 153 -0.14 -4.20 -13.77
N LYS A 154 0.09 -5.05 -12.76
CA LYS A 154 -0.91 -5.45 -11.75
C LYS A 154 -1.38 -4.31 -10.83
N THR A 155 -0.66 -3.20 -10.75
CA THR A 155 -0.99 -2.05 -9.88
C THR A 155 -1.59 -0.87 -10.64
N ALA A 156 -1.68 -0.96 -11.98
CA ALA A 156 -2.15 0.13 -12.85
C ALA A 156 -3.53 0.69 -12.46
N GLY A 157 -4.47 -0.18 -12.09
CA GLY A 157 -5.81 0.25 -11.69
C GLY A 157 -5.80 1.11 -10.42
N ILE A 158 -5.03 0.68 -9.42
CA ILE A 158 -4.87 1.37 -8.14
C ILE A 158 -4.17 2.71 -8.35
N SER A 159 -3.07 2.72 -9.08
CA SER A 159 -2.27 3.92 -9.29
C SER A 159 -2.98 4.96 -10.14
N LYS A 160 -3.69 4.56 -11.21
CA LYS A 160 -4.52 5.49 -12.00
C LYS A 160 -5.67 6.08 -11.19
N LYS A 161 -6.27 5.29 -10.29
CA LYS A 161 -7.31 5.79 -9.38
C LYS A 161 -6.73 6.84 -8.43
N LEU A 162 -5.65 6.51 -7.73
CA LEU A 162 -5.02 7.44 -6.78
C LEU A 162 -4.44 8.69 -7.48
N GLN A 163 -3.93 8.56 -8.71
CA GLN A 163 -3.47 9.71 -9.48
C GLN A 163 -4.61 10.66 -9.82
N ARG A 164 -5.79 10.11 -10.14
CA ARG A 164 -7.01 10.91 -10.33
C ARG A 164 -7.44 11.58 -9.03
N ASP A 165 -7.50 10.81 -7.93
CA ASP A 165 -7.85 11.35 -6.61
C ASP A 165 -6.87 12.48 -6.20
N GLN A 166 -5.58 12.37 -6.60
CA GLN A 166 -4.58 13.41 -6.39
C GLN A 166 -4.86 14.67 -7.21
N PHE A 167 -5.27 14.53 -8.48
CA PHE A 167 -5.64 15.66 -9.32
C PHE A 167 -6.92 16.35 -8.84
N ASP A 168 -7.89 15.57 -8.36
CA ASP A 168 -9.09 16.11 -7.69
C ASP A 168 -8.72 16.93 -6.46
N PHE A 169 -7.82 16.40 -5.62
CA PHE A 169 -7.32 17.12 -4.47
C PHE A 169 -6.64 18.45 -4.86
N TRP A 170 -5.72 18.42 -5.84
CA TRP A 170 -5.08 19.65 -6.33
C TRP A 170 -6.09 20.67 -6.86
N PHE A 171 -7.10 20.23 -7.61
CA PHE A 171 -8.17 21.12 -8.09
C PHE A 171 -8.96 21.75 -6.94
N LYS A 172 -9.43 20.94 -5.98
CA LYS A 172 -10.21 21.42 -4.82
C LYS A 172 -9.46 22.44 -3.96
N GLU A 173 -8.15 22.26 -3.83
CA GLU A 173 -7.28 23.18 -3.09
C GLU A 173 -6.89 24.43 -3.92
N GLY A 174 -7.43 24.60 -5.12
CA GLY A 174 -7.15 25.77 -5.95
C GLY A 174 -5.81 25.74 -6.68
N MET A 175 -5.15 24.58 -6.77
CA MET A 175 -3.80 24.45 -7.31
C MET A 175 -3.81 24.30 -8.83
N GLY A 176 -3.84 25.41 -9.57
CA GLY A 176 -3.71 25.38 -11.04
C GLY A 176 -2.38 24.76 -11.52
N PRO A 177 -2.25 24.36 -12.80
CA PRO A 177 -1.00 23.80 -13.33
C PRO A 177 0.22 24.69 -13.10
N ARG A 178 0.06 26.01 -13.14
CA ARG A 178 1.15 26.95 -12.88
C ARG A 178 1.55 26.97 -11.41
N TYR A 179 0.59 26.89 -10.49
CA TYR A 179 0.86 26.73 -9.07
C TYR A 179 1.57 25.40 -8.79
N VAL A 180 1.09 24.28 -9.36
CA VAL A 180 1.73 22.97 -9.22
C VAL A 180 3.18 23.00 -9.70
N LEU A 181 3.45 23.63 -10.85
CA LEU A 181 4.80 23.79 -11.38
C LEU A 181 5.72 24.58 -10.42
N ARG A 182 5.29 25.78 -10.00
CA ARG A 182 6.14 26.68 -9.22
C ARG A 182 6.24 26.31 -7.75
N THR A 183 5.16 25.87 -7.13
CA THR A 183 5.11 25.61 -5.69
C THR A 183 5.47 24.17 -5.35
N LEU A 184 4.86 23.19 -6.04
CA LEU A 184 5.09 21.77 -5.71
C LEU A 184 6.39 21.29 -6.36
N PHE A 185 6.55 21.50 -7.67
CA PHE A 185 7.75 21.10 -8.39
C PHE A 185 8.94 22.06 -8.20
N LYS A 186 8.72 23.26 -7.64
CA LYS A 186 9.76 24.26 -7.37
C LYS A 186 10.57 24.63 -8.62
N ALA A 187 9.88 24.82 -9.74
CA ALA A 187 10.45 25.14 -11.04
C ALA A 187 9.73 26.32 -11.68
N GLU A 188 10.45 27.17 -12.40
CA GLU A 188 9.85 28.28 -13.16
C GLU A 188 9.40 27.82 -14.54
N GLU A 189 10.13 26.86 -15.13
CA GLU A 189 9.84 26.34 -16.45
C GLU A 189 9.59 24.83 -16.46
N GLU A 190 8.67 24.38 -17.32
CA GLU A 190 8.36 22.96 -17.47
C GLU A 190 9.57 22.10 -17.88
N LYS A 191 10.58 22.68 -18.56
CA LYS A 191 11.78 21.94 -18.96
C LYS A 191 12.62 21.48 -17.75
N GLU A 192 12.50 22.17 -16.62
CA GLU A 192 13.28 21.93 -15.39
C GLU A 192 12.78 20.72 -14.60
N ILE A 193 11.50 20.35 -14.75
CA ILE A 193 10.88 19.24 -13.98
C ILE A 193 11.10 17.86 -14.62
N GLY A 194 11.89 17.81 -15.71
CA GLY A 194 12.24 16.59 -16.44
C GLY A 194 11.07 15.97 -17.21
N LYS A 195 11.34 14.89 -17.96
CA LYS A 195 10.34 14.23 -18.82
C LYS A 195 9.12 13.72 -18.03
N LEU A 196 9.35 13.13 -16.85
CA LEU A 196 8.26 12.57 -16.05
C LEU A 196 7.40 13.66 -15.41
N GLY A 197 8.01 14.74 -14.89
CA GLY A 197 7.27 15.87 -14.34
C GLY A 197 6.39 16.54 -15.38
N ARG A 198 6.94 16.82 -16.58
CA ARG A 198 6.16 17.37 -17.70
C ARG A 198 4.98 16.50 -18.07
N LYS A 199 5.17 15.17 -18.07
CA LYS A 199 4.09 14.23 -18.35
C LYS A 199 2.98 14.30 -17.31
N ILE A 200 3.32 14.37 -16.03
CA ILE A 200 2.35 14.50 -14.93
C ILE A 200 1.58 15.81 -15.06
N LEU A 201 2.28 16.92 -15.30
CA LEU A 201 1.67 18.23 -15.45
C LEU A 201 0.74 18.31 -16.67
N GLY A 202 1.13 17.67 -17.78
CA GLY A 202 0.28 17.48 -18.95
C GLY A 202 -0.98 16.68 -18.62
N GLU A 203 -0.84 15.54 -17.93
CA GLU A 203 -1.99 14.72 -17.51
C GLU A 203 -2.92 15.44 -16.55
N TYR A 204 -2.37 16.30 -15.68
CA TYR A 204 -3.18 17.14 -14.82
C TYR A 204 -3.97 18.18 -15.62
N ARG A 205 -3.36 18.82 -16.62
CA ARG A 205 -4.05 19.73 -17.54
C ARG A 205 -5.16 19.03 -18.32
N ASP A 206 -4.88 17.85 -18.85
CA ASP A 206 -5.88 17.03 -19.56
C ASP A 206 -7.03 16.63 -18.65
N TYR A 207 -6.73 16.30 -17.39
CA TYR A 207 -7.71 16.01 -16.35
C TYR A 207 -8.63 17.22 -16.12
N LEU A 208 -8.06 18.40 -15.94
CA LEU A 208 -8.81 19.64 -15.70
C LEU A 208 -9.68 19.99 -16.90
N ASN A 209 -9.12 19.96 -18.12
CA ASN A 209 -9.88 20.25 -19.35
C ASN A 209 -11.08 19.31 -19.53
N LYS A 210 -10.95 18.05 -19.10
CA LYS A 210 -12.01 17.05 -19.23
C LYS A 210 -13.09 17.16 -18.15
N ASN A 211 -12.71 17.38 -16.88
CA ASN A 211 -13.63 17.28 -15.75
C ASN A 211 -14.06 18.64 -15.19
N HIS A 212 -13.30 19.71 -15.48
CA HIS A 212 -13.55 21.08 -15.02
C HIS A 212 -13.25 22.08 -16.14
N PRO A 213 -13.98 22.12 -17.27
CA PRO A 213 -13.59 22.90 -18.45
C PRO A 213 -13.32 24.40 -18.21
N ASP A 214 -13.98 24.99 -17.20
CA ASP A 214 -13.80 26.38 -16.79
C ASP A 214 -12.74 26.58 -15.69
N TRP A 215 -11.91 25.57 -15.39
CA TRP A 215 -10.93 25.61 -14.30
C TRP A 215 -10.03 26.84 -14.37
N SER A 216 -9.66 27.32 -15.56
CA SER A 216 -8.80 28.48 -15.76
C SER A 216 -9.41 29.81 -15.31
N LYS A 217 -10.73 29.86 -15.08
CA LYS A 217 -11.43 31.01 -14.49
C LYS A 217 -11.46 30.93 -12.95
N THR A 218 -11.25 29.74 -12.40
CA THR A 218 -11.48 29.44 -10.98
C THR A 218 -10.17 29.30 -10.21
N ILE A 219 -9.11 28.81 -10.85
CA ILE A 219 -7.81 28.52 -10.22
C ILE A 219 -6.66 29.01 -11.10
N TYR A 220 -5.65 29.67 -10.51
CA TYR A 220 -4.52 30.32 -11.21
C TYR A 220 -3.17 29.63 -10.95
#